data_AF-A0A2G9TA27-F1
#
_entry.id   AF-A0A2G9TA27-F1
#
_cell.length_a   1.000
_cell.length_b   1.000
_cell.length_c   1.000
_cell.angle_alpha   90.00
_cell.angle_beta   90.00
_cell.angle_gamma   90.00
#
_symmetry.space_group_name_H-M   'P 1'
#
loop_
_entity.id
_entity.type
_entity.pdbx_description
1 polymer ?
#
loop_
_entity_poly.entity_id
_entity_poly.type
_entity_poly.pdbx_seq_one_letter_code
_entity_poly.pdbx_strand_id
1 'polypeptide(L)' 'MIIPFIGGRMTSPIARSVWINLYKQLEREASKFPQYNYREFAKRRIRDHFEANRGVTDPVLQEKLLKEGKENLE' A
#
# COMPACT_ATOMS: atom_id res chain seq x y z
N MET A 1 -13.54 10.07 7.97
CA MET A 1 -12.32 10.17 8.79
C MET A 1 -11.12 9.99 7.86
N ILE A 2 -10.57 11.10 7.34
CA ILE A 2 -9.40 11.10 6.46
C ILE A 2 -8.20 11.28 7.39
N ILE A 3 -7.40 10.24 7.59
CA ILE A 3 -6.26 10.29 8.52
C ILE A 3 -5.16 11.13 7.86
N PRO A 4 -4.65 12.18 8.54
CA PRO A 4 -3.75 13.14 7.93
C PRO A 4 -2.38 12.49 7.74
N PHE A 5 -1.95 12.44 6.48
CA PHE A 5 -0.59 12.06 6.11
C PHE A 5 0.34 13.24 6.41
N ILE A 6 0.73 13.41 7.67
CA ILE A 6 1.72 14.40 8.12
C ILE A 6 2.79 13.67 8.94
N GLY A 7 4.07 13.90 8.60
CA GLY A 7 5.21 13.61 9.49
C GLY A 7 6.15 12.52 8.99
N GLY A 8 7.34 12.93 8.53
CA GLY A 8 8.49 12.06 8.25
C GLY A 8 9.02 12.22 6.82
N ARG A 9 10.15 12.91 6.65
CA ARG A 9 10.92 12.88 5.40
C ARG A 9 11.39 11.43 5.19
N MET A 10 10.71 10.68 4.33
CA MET A 10 11.23 9.39 3.84
C MET A 10 12.44 9.68 2.95
N THR A 11 13.64 9.59 3.50
CA THR A 11 14.86 9.36 2.71
C THR A 11 14.86 7.88 2.31
N SER A 12 13.89 7.52 1.48
CA SER A 12 13.75 6.19 0.88
C SER A 12 14.22 6.29 -0.57
N PRO A 13 14.94 5.28 -1.09
CA PRO A 13 15.30 5.23 -2.51
C PRO A 13 14.08 5.22 -3.44
N ILE A 14 12.91 4.81 -2.96
CA ILE A 14 11.68 4.75 -3.76
C ILE A 14 10.82 5.99 -3.51
N ALA A 15 10.45 6.69 -4.59
CA ALA A 15 9.63 7.88 -4.50
C ALA A 15 8.24 7.61 -3.90
N ARG A 16 7.77 8.51 -3.03
CA ARG A 16 6.43 8.44 -2.40
C ARG A 16 5.30 8.28 -3.43
N SER A 17 5.42 8.89 -4.60
CA SER A 17 4.44 8.79 -5.69
C SER A 17 4.20 7.35 -6.14
N VAL A 18 5.25 6.51 -6.16
CA VAL A 18 5.17 5.10 -6.52
C VAL A 18 4.29 4.35 -5.53
N TRP A 19 4.53 4.53 -4.23
CA TRP A 19 3.73 3.93 -3.16
C TRP A 19 2.27 4.37 -3.19
N ILE A 20 2.01 5.66 -3.45
CA ILE A 20 0.64 6.19 -3.58
C ILE A 20 -0.08 5.57 -4.79
N ASN A 21 0.62 5.43 -5.91
CA ASN A 21 0.03 4.82 -7.11
C ASN A 21 -0.28 3.34 -6.89
N LEU A 22 0.65 2.59 -6.28
CA LEU A 22 0.45 1.19 -5.92
C LEU A 22 -0.74 1.00 -4.98
N TYR A 23 -0.83 1.82 -3.93
CA TYR A 23 -1.97 1.80 -3.00
C TYR A 23 -3.31 2.00 -3.72
N LYS A 24 -3.38 3.01 -4.61
CA LYS A 24 -4.61 3.29 -5.38
C LYS A 24 -4.97 2.16 -6.35
N GLN A 25 -3.97 1.52 -6.97
CA GLN A 25 -4.20 0.38 -7.85
C GLN A 25 -4.78 -0.81 -7.06
N LEU A 26 -4.17 -1.13 -5.91
CA LEU A 26 -4.64 -2.22 -5.04
C LEU A 26 -6.07 -1.96 -4.53
N GLU A 27 -6.39 -0.73 -4.12
CA GLU A 27 -7.76 -0.37 -3.73
C GLU A 27 -8.77 -0.47 -4.87
N ARG A 28 -8.36 -0.19 -6.11
CA ARG A 28 -9.21 -0.32 -7.30
C ARG A 28 -9.50 -1.79 -7.58
N GLU A 29 -8.49 -2.65 -7.57
CA GLU A 29 -8.66 -4.10 -7.71
C GLU A 29 -9.52 -4.67 -6.58
N ALA A 30 -9.25 -4.27 -5.34
CA ALA A 30 -10.07 -4.63 -4.18
C ALA A 30 -11.52 -4.15 -4.30
N SER A 31 -11.79 -3.10 -5.07
CA SER A 31 -13.16 -2.61 -5.29
C SER A 31 -13.91 -3.39 -6.37
N LYS A 32 -13.22 -4.22 -7.18
CA LYS A 32 -13.85 -5.08 -8.19
C LYS A 32 -14.47 -6.34 -7.59
N PHE A 33 -14.17 -6.70 -6.34
CA PHE A 33 -14.81 -7.86 -5.72
C PHE A 33 -16.33 -7.65 -5.62
N PRO A 34 -17.16 -8.59 -6.09
CA PRO A 34 -18.61 -8.42 -6.11
C PRO A 34 -19.22 -8.45 -4.71
N GLN A 35 -18.66 -9.24 -3.79
CA GLN A 35 -19.15 -9.34 -2.42
C GLN A 35 -18.53 -8.26 -1.53
N TYR A 36 -19.40 -7.57 -0.78
CA TYR A 36 -19.03 -6.50 0.15
C TYR A 36 -17.97 -6.93 1.17
N ASN A 37 -18.13 -8.11 1.77
CA ASN A 37 -17.20 -8.62 2.79
C ASN A 37 -15.77 -8.79 2.24
N TYR A 38 -15.63 -9.28 1.00
CA TYR A 38 -14.32 -9.44 0.37
C TYR A 38 -13.69 -8.09 0.00
N ARG A 39 -14.48 -7.13 -0.50
CA ARG A 39 -13.95 -5.77 -0.76
C ARG A 39 -13.45 -5.11 0.52
N GLU A 40 -14.26 -5.11 1.58
CA GLU A 40 -13.90 -4.45 2.82
C GLU A 40 -12.70 -5.15 3.49
N PHE A 41 -12.65 -6.48 3.45
CA PHE A 41 -11.50 -7.24 3.92
C PHE A 41 -10.24 -6.89 3.12
N ALA A 42 -10.30 -6.88 1.79
CA ALA A 42 -9.17 -6.55 0.94
C ALA A 42 -8.67 -5.12 1.18
N LYS A 43 -9.57 -4.13 1.23
CA LYS A 43 -9.22 -2.74 1.54
C LYS A 43 -8.58 -2.59 2.91
N ARG A 44 -9.11 -3.28 3.93
CA ARG A 44 -8.55 -3.27 5.27
C ARG A 44 -7.16 -3.91 5.30
N ARG A 45 -6.99 -5.08 4.66
CA ARG A 45 -5.71 -5.78 4.52
C ARG A 45 -4.65 -4.90 3.84
N ILE A 46 -5.01 -4.22 2.75
CA ILE A 46 -4.12 -3.28 2.06
C ILE A 46 -3.68 -2.18 3.03
N ARG A 47 -4.63 -1.53 3.70
CA ARG A 47 -4.32 -0.46 4.65
C ARG A 47 -3.42 -0.94 5.80
N ASP A 48 -3.77 -2.06 6.44
CA ASP A 48 -3.00 -2.63 7.55
C ASP A 48 -1.57 -2.96 7.12
N HIS A 49 -1.38 -3.47 5.89
CA HIS A 49 -0.06 -3.77 5.34
C HIS A 49 0.80 -2.51 5.15
N PHE A 50 0.22 -1.41 4.64
CA PHE A 50 0.93 -0.15 4.47
C PHE A 50 1.22 0.55 5.81
N GLU A 51 0.31 0.44 6.78
CA GLU A 51 0.52 0.97 8.14
C GLU A 51 1.64 0.20 8.86
N ALA A 52 1.67 -1.14 8.77
CA ALA A 52 2.72 -1.97 9.37
C ALA A 52 4.12 -1.68 8.81
N ASN A 53 4.21 -1.35 7.52
CA ASN A 53 5.49 -1.10 6.83
C ASN A 53 5.88 0.39 6.73
N ARG A 54 5.13 1.30 7.36
CA ARG A 54 5.34 2.76 7.24
C ARG A 54 6.72 3.23 7.72
N GLY A 55 7.33 2.50 8.67
CA GLY A 55 8.64 2.82 9.24
C GLY A 55 9.83 2.18 8.50
N VAL A 56 9.59 1.38 7.46
CA VAL A 56 10.66 0.69 6.74
C VAL A 56 11.49 1.71 5.96
N THR A 57 12.75 1.85 6.34
CA THR A 57 13.72 2.75 5.68
C THR A 57 14.75 1.98 4.85
N ASP A 58 14.79 0.64 4.99
CA ASP A 58 15.71 -0.23 4.27
C ASP A 58 15.38 -0.31 2.77
N PRO A 59 16.33 0.01 1.86
CA PRO A 59 16.15 -0.06 0.40
C PRO A 59 15.69 -1.41 -0.12
N VAL A 60 16.31 -2.49 0.37
CA VAL A 60 16.13 -3.85 -0.11
C VAL A 60 14.75 -4.34 0.30
N LEU A 61 14.36 -4.03 1.53
CA LEU A 61 13.03 -4.37 2.03
C LEU A 61 11.93 -3.59 1.30
N GLN A 62 12.17 -2.32 0.97
CA GLN A 62 11.23 -1.52 0.17
C GLN A 62 11.03 -2.06 -1.24
N GLU A 63 12.10 -2.49 -1.91
CA GLU A 63 12.00 -3.10 -3.24
C GLU A 63 11.24 -4.42 -3.18
N LYS A 64 11.51 -5.25 -2.17
CA LYS A 64 10.77 -6.50 -1.93
C LYS A 64 9.27 -6.25 -1.72
N LEU A 65 8.92 -5.32 -0.84
CA LEU A 65 7.52 -4.95 -0.57
C LEU A 65 6.83 -4.37 -1.81
N LEU A 66 7.55 -3.59 -2.62
CA LEU A 66 7.03 -3.07 -3.87
C LEU A 66 6.76 -4.19 -4.88
N LYS A 67 7.67 -5.16 -4.98
CA LYS A 67 7.52 -6.34 -5.85
C LYS A 67 6.31 -7.17 -5.44
N GLU A 68 6.20 -7.50 -4.15
CA GLU A 68 5.04 -8.24 -3.60
C GLU A 68 3.73 -7.49 -3.87
N GLY A 69 3.71 -6.17 -3.69
CA GLY A 69 2.52 -5.37 -4.00
C GLY A 69 2.13 -5.39 -5.48
N LYS A 70 3.10 -5.45 -6.39
CA LYS A 70 2.85 -5.56 -7.84
C LYS A 70 2.36 -6.96 -8.23
N GLU A 71 2.93 -8.01 -7.65
CA GLU A 71 2.46 -9.40 -7.87
C GLU A 71 1.00 -9.57 -7.41
N ASN A 72 0.57 -8.85 -6.37
CA ASN A 72 -0.83 -8.86 -5.93
C ASN A 72 -1.81 -8.09 -6.86
N LEU A 73 -1.31 -7.39 -7.88
CA LEU A 73 -2.13 -6.73 -8.90
C LEU A 73 -2.34 -7.57 -10.17
N GLU A 74 -1.50 -8.60 -10.37
CA GLU A 74 -1.62 -9.56 -11.47
C GLU A 74 -2.59 -10.70 -11.11
#